data_AF-A0A970JFJ7-F1
#
_entry.id   AF-A0A970JFJ7-F1
#
_cell.length_a   1.000
_cell.length_b   1.000
_cell.length_c   1.000
_cell.angle_alpha   90.00
_cell.angle_beta   90.00
_cell.angle_gamma   90.00
#
_symmetry.space_group_name_H-M   'P 1'
#
loop_
_entity.id
_entity.type
_entity.pdbx_description
1 polymer ?
#
loop_
_entity_poly.entity_id
_entity_poly.type
_entity_poly.pdbx_seq_one_letter_code
_entity_poly.pdbx_strand_id
1 'polypeptide(L)' 'MLDKALNSIKESLSYDGFDLLAAEREGGLIDIMIVARHDACIDCLVPKPVLEEMIASALQENGIKYSEIKLTMPVNF' A
#
# COMPACT_ATOMS: atom_id res chain seq x y z
N MET A 1 -3.21 -7.38 -11.97
CA MET A 1 -4.30 -7.79 -11.05
C MET A 1 -4.10 -7.15 -9.69
N LEU A 2 -2.88 -7.23 -9.13
CA LEU A 2 -2.46 -6.47 -7.95
C LEU A 2 -2.78 -4.97 -8.00
N ASP A 3 -2.43 -4.30 -9.09
CA ASP A 3 -2.68 -2.86 -9.25
C ASP A 3 -4.16 -2.49 -9.10
N LYS A 4 -5.06 -3.27 -9.72
CA LYS A 4 -6.51 -3.07 -9.62
C LYS A 4 -7.04 -3.32 -8.20
N ALA A 5 -6.53 -4.36 -7.54
CA ALA A 5 -6.94 -4.68 -6.17
C ALA A 5 -6.60 -3.55 -5.18
N LEU A 6 -5.47 -2.87 -5.41
CA LEU A 6 -5.01 -1.78 -4.55
C LEU A 6 -5.50 -0.40 -5.01
N ASN A 7 -6.33 -0.30 -6.06
CA ASN A 7 -6.71 0.97 -6.65
C ASN A 7 -7.46 1.88 -5.67
N SER A 8 -8.43 1.36 -4.92
CA SER A 8 -9.16 2.16 -3.94
C SER A 8 -8.26 2.68 -2.81
N ILE A 9 -7.26 1.90 -2.40
CA ILE A 9 -6.27 2.32 -1.40
C ILE A 9 -5.36 3.41 -1.98
N LYS A 10 -4.91 3.25 -3.23
CA LYS A 10 -4.12 4.26 -3.96
C LYS A 10 -4.87 5.58 -4.07
N GLU A 11 -6.15 5.54 -4.43
CA GLU A 11 -6.98 6.74 -4.53
C GLU A 11 -7.08 7.45 -3.18
N SER A 12 -7.38 6.71 -2.10
CA SER A 12 -7.44 7.26 -0.74
C SER A 12 -6.12 7.94 -0.34
N LEU A 13 -4.98 7.26 -0.54
CA LEU A 13 -3.66 7.78 -0.19
C LEU A 13 -3.28 9.01 -1.04
N SER A 14 -3.67 9.04 -2.31
CA SER A 14 -3.37 10.16 -3.21
C SER A 14 -4.06 11.45 -2.79
N TYR A 15 -5.24 11.37 -2.17
CA TYR A 15 -5.91 12.52 -1.55
C TYR A 15 -5.10 13.13 -0.41
N ASP A 16 -4.38 12.29 0.34
CA ASP A 16 -3.51 12.70 1.45
C ASP A 16 -2.09 13.05 0.99
N GLY A 17 -1.83 13.03 -0.32
CA GLY A 17 -0.53 13.33 -0.92
C GLY A 17 0.47 12.16 -0.92
N PHE A 18 -0.01 10.93 -0.85
CA PHE A 18 0.83 9.73 -0.89
C PHE A 18 0.55 8.89 -2.13
N ASP A 19 1.60 8.32 -2.71
CA ASP A 19 1.54 7.31 -3.75
C ASP A 19 1.83 5.93 -3.16
N LEU A 20 1.15 4.90 -3.69
CA LEU A 20 1.41 3.50 -3.34
C LEU A 20 1.98 2.77 -4.54
N LEU A 21 3.20 2.30 -4.40
CA LEU A 21 3.89 1.42 -5.35
C LEU A 21 3.81 -0.01 -4.84
N ALA A 22 3.42 -0.95 -5.70
CA ALA A 22 3.30 -2.35 -5.35
C ALA A 22 3.92 -3.24 -6.44
N ALA A 23 4.66 -4.26 -6.02
CA ALA A 23 5.26 -5.24 -6.92
C ALA A 23 5.12 -6.65 -6.35
N GLU A 24 4.76 -7.60 -7.21
CA GLU A 24 4.86 -9.03 -6.91
C GLU A 24 6.33 -9.45 -7.06
N ARG A 25 6.83 -10.20 -6.08
CA ARG A 25 8.18 -10.77 -6.06
C ARG A 25 8.11 -12.29 -6.05
N GLU A 26 9.25 -12.93 -6.31
CA GLU A 26 9.34 -14.39 -6.24
C GLU A 26 8.95 -14.92 -4.84
N GLY A 27 8.38 -16.13 -4.81
CA GLY A 27 7.93 -16.75 -3.56
C GLY A 27 6.62 -16.20 -2.99
N GLY A 28 5.85 -15.42 -3.77
CA GLY A 28 4.56 -14.89 -3.33
C GLY A 28 4.67 -13.68 -2.38
N LEU A 29 5.83 -13.03 -2.35
CA LEU A 29 6.03 -11.80 -1.60
C LEU A 29 5.42 -10.62 -2.36
N ILE A 30 4.62 -9.80 -1.66
CA ILE A 30 4.11 -8.53 -2.17
C ILE A 30 4.89 -7.40 -1.51
N ASP A 31 5.69 -6.69 -2.31
CA ASP A 31 6.52 -5.58 -1.88
C ASP A 31 5.76 -4.27 -2.12
N ILE A 32 5.50 -3.53 -1.05
CA ILE A 32 4.69 -2.32 -1.07
C ILE A 32 5.49 -1.17 -0.46
N MET A 33 5.52 -0.06 -1.18
CA MET A 33 6.17 1.16 -0.75
C MET A 33 5.19 2.32 -0.82
N ILE A 34 5.05 3.02 0.28
CA ILE A 34 4.34 4.29 0.34
C ILE A 34 5.36 5.40 0.09
N VAL A 35 5.09 6.23 -0.91
CA VAL A 35 5.92 7.37 -1.30
C VAL A 35 5.15 8.63 -0.98
N ALA A 36 5.77 9.53 -0.23
CA ALA A 36 5.13 10.77 0.13
C ALA A 36 5.50 11.83 -0.93
N ARG A 37 4.48 12.49 -1.49
CA ARG A 37 4.66 13.60 -2.45
C ARG A 37 4.92 14.92 -1.71
N HIS A 38 5.18 15.99 -2.46
CA HIS A 38 5.47 17.29 -1.87
C HIS A 38 4.31 17.88 -1.03
N ASP A 39 3.09 17.42 -1.29
CA ASP A 39 1.84 17.82 -0.65
C ASP A 39 1.37 16.81 0.43
N ALA A 40 2.22 15.83 0.78
CA ALA A 40 1.87 14.78 1.72
C ALA A 40 1.58 15.31 3.13
N CYS A 41 0.41 14.95 3.65
CA CYS A 41 0.04 15.23 5.04
C CYS A 41 0.45 14.05 5.93
N ILE A 42 1.57 14.17 6.65
CA ILE A 42 2.05 13.10 7.55
C ILE A 42 1.04 12.78 8.66
N ASP A 43 0.34 13.79 9.19
CA ASP A 43 -0.68 13.60 10.22
C ASP A 43 -1.94 12.89 9.70
N CYS A 44 -2.17 12.93 8.39
CA CYS A 44 -3.28 12.27 7.72
C CYS A 44 -2.94 10.82 7.35
N LEU A 45 -1.65 10.46 7.36
CA LEU A 45 -1.22 9.11 7.01
C LEU A 45 -1.70 8.11 8.07
N VAL A 46 -2.53 7.18 7.63
CA VAL A 46 -2.96 6.06 8.44
C VAL A 46 -1.76 5.26 8.99
N PRO A 47 -1.83 4.77 10.24
CA PRO A 47 -0.75 3.99 10.82
C PRO A 47 -0.41 2.75 10.00
N LYS A 48 0.87 2.35 10.00
CA LYS A 48 1.36 1.14 9.34
C LYS A 48 0.46 -0.11 9.52
N PRO A 49 0.05 -0.52 10.73
CA PRO A 49 -0.76 -1.73 10.89
C PRO A 49 -2.12 -1.63 10.19
N VAL A 50 -2.74 -0.44 10.16
CA VAL A 50 -4.01 -0.22 9.47
C VAL A 50 -3.82 -0.37 7.96
N LEU A 51 -2.74 0.17 7.40
CA LEU A 51 -2.41 -0.03 5.99
C LEU A 51 -2.19 -1.51 5.65
N GLU A 52 -1.46 -2.24 6.49
CA GLU A 52 -1.23 -3.68 6.31
C GLU A 52 -2.55 -4.46 6.26
N GLU A 53 -3.49 -4.16 7.16
CA GLU A 53 -4.83 -4.77 7.17
C GLU A 53 -5.66 -4.41 5.94
N MET A 54 -5.67 -3.13 5.53
CA MET A 54 -6.39 -2.68 4.33
C MET A 54 -5.87 -3.38 3.08
N ILE A 55 -4.54 -3.46 2.92
CA ILE A 55 -3.89 -4.13 1.80
C ILE A 55 -4.23 -5.62 1.83
N ALA A 56 -4.04 -6.30 2.96
CA ALA A 56 -4.32 -7.72 3.11
C ALA A 56 -5.77 -8.05 2.73
N SER A 57 -6.72 -7.21 3.17
CA SER A 57 -8.15 -7.35 2.85
C SER A 57 -8.40 -7.18 1.35
N ALA A 58 -7.86 -6.12 0.74
CA ALA A 58 -8.03 -5.87 -0.68
C ALA A 58 -7.46 -7.00 -1.56
N LEU A 59 -6.32 -7.56 -1.18
CA LEU A 59 -5.73 -8.72 -1.85
C LEU A 59 -6.65 -9.95 -1.74
N GLN A 60 -7.17 -10.22 -0.54
CA GLN A 60 -8.07 -11.35 -0.29
C GLN A 60 -9.39 -11.23 -1.07
N GLU A 61 -10.02 -10.05 -1.06
CA GLU A 61 -11.28 -9.78 -1.79
C GLU A 61 -11.12 -9.95 -3.31
N ASN A 62 -9.92 -9.66 -3.83
CA ASN A 62 -9.58 -9.85 -5.24
C ASN A 62 -8.99 -11.25 -5.55
N GLY A 63 -8.96 -12.15 -4.56
CA GLY A 63 -8.48 -13.53 -4.74
C GLY A 63 -6.98 -13.66 -5.01
N ILE A 64 -6.18 -12.65 -4.65
CA ILE A 64 -4.73 -12.64 -4.83
C ILE A 64 -4.08 -13.43 -3.69
N LYS A 65 -3.36 -14.50 -4.05
CA LYS A 65 -2.60 -15.30 -3.08
C LYS A 65 -1.23 -14.68 -2.86
N TYR A 66 -0.83 -14.54 -1.61
CA TYR A 66 0.49 -14.07 -1.20
C TYR A 66 0.97 -14.89 0.00
N SER A 67 2.29 -14.93 0.17
CA SER A 67 2.96 -15.59 1.30
C SER A 67 3.38 -14.58 2.37
N GLU A 68 3.77 -13.38 1.95
CA GLU A 68 4.18 -12.30 2.83
C GLU A 68 3.86 -10.94 2.19
N ILE A 69 3.55 -9.93 3.02
CA ILE A 69 3.46 -8.53 2.60
C ILE A 69 4.60 -7.78 3.29
N LYS A 70 5.43 -7.12 2.51
CA LYS A 70 6.47 -6.21 3.02
C LYS A 70 6.04 -4.78 2.76
N LEU A 71 5.54 -4.12 3.80
CA LEU A 71 5.17 -2.71 3.74
C LEU A 71 6.30 -1.81 4.24
N THR A 72 6.76 -0.93 3.36
CA THR A 72 7.70 0.16 3.65
C THR A 72 6.95 1.48 3.71
N MET A 73 6.94 2.08 4.90
CA MET A 73 6.39 3.42 5.15
C MET A 73 7.34 4.48 4.57
N PRO A 74 6.85 5.69 4.25
CA PRO A 74 7.74 6.76 3.83
C PRO A 74 8.67 7.08 5.01
N VAL A 75 9.98 7.00 4.79
CA VAL A 75 10.97 7.48 5.76
C VAL A 75 11.11 8.98 5.54
N ASN A 76 10.89 9.75 6.60
CA ASN A 76 10.88 11.22 6.73
C ASN A 76 11.46 12.06 5.56
N PHE A 77 10.74 13.14 5.25
CA PHE A 77 11.22 14.30 4.49
C PHE A 77 12.26 15.12 5.27
#